data_AF-A0A2V7S755-F1
#
_entry.id   AF-A0A2V7S755-F1
#
_cell.length_a   1.000
_cell.length_b   1.000
_cell.length_c   1.000
_cell.angle_alpha   90.00
_cell.angle_beta   90.00
_cell.angle_gamma   90.00
#
_symmetry.space_group_name_H-M   'P 1'
#
loop_
_entity.id
_entity.type
_entity.pdbx_description
1 polymer ?
#
loop_
_entity_poly.entity_id
_entity_poly.type
_entity_poly.pdbx_seq_one_letter_code
_entity_poly.pdbx_strand_id
1 'polypeptide(L)'
;MLVRRRPGRTSIPFSTGRPREISAWCGWGRRAAERRRHRDLLMAQLHLAMLKAHNAFADEARGRGASEQAVFDTAAREMRWHYQWAILNEFLPSLVGRPLVDEVIADGPRWFRPDGDAFIPLEFADAAYRYGHCQIRQKYQLNRETDPVPLFPDLLGFRPVPRARTVDWTLLFDTPGSDAAQRAKKIDGRLAPPLIHLPVAITGETEIDEYHSLAVRDLQRG
;
A
#
# COMPACT_ATOMS: atom_id res chain seq x y z
N MET A 1 -5.98 -22.43 31.27
CA MET A 1 -7.37 -22.00 31.53
C MET A 1 -7.98 -21.63 30.19
N LEU A 2 -8.84 -22.52 29.66
CA LEU A 2 -9.45 -22.46 28.34
C LEU A 2 -10.48 -21.32 28.24
N VAL A 3 -10.47 -20.56 27.15
CA VAL A 3 -11.70 -20.00 26.58
C VAL A 3 -11.80 -20.44 25.13
N ARG A 4 -12.80 -21.28 24.87
CA ARG A 4 -13.19 -21.86 23.59
C ARG A 4 -13.55 -20.79 22.56
N ARG A 5 -13.01 -20.89 21.34
CA ARG A 5 -13.59 -20.28 20.14
C ARG A 5 -14.84 -21.07 19.70
N ARG A 6 -15.93 -20.39 19.38
CA ARG A 6 -17.00 -20.91 18.51
C ARG A 6 -16.80 -20.37 17.07
N PRO A 7 -17.09 -21.15 16.03
CA PRO A 7 -17.05 -20.70 14.65
C PRO A 7 -18.41 -20.09 14.26
N GLY A 8 -18.39 -18.93 13.62
CA GLY A 8 -19.57 -18.30 13.03
C GLY A 8 -19.16 -17.55 11.77
N ARG A 9 -19.56 -18.07 10.61
CA ARG A 9 -19.53 -17.34 9.34
C ARG A 9 -20.53 -16.19 9.43
N THR A 10 -20.07 -14.97 9.20
CA THR A 10 -20.94 -13.85 8.85
C THR A 10 -20.39 -13.21 7.58
N SER A 11 -21.06 -13.51 6.47
CA SER A 11 -20.94 -12.76 5.22
C SER A 11 -21.45 -11.33 5.47
N ILE A 12 -20.62 -10.33 5.23
CA ILE A 12 -20.99 -8.91 5.34
C ILE A 12 -21.71 -8.49 4.05
N PRO A 13 -22.98 -8.04 4.10
CA PRO A 13 -23.64 -7.48 2.93
C PRO A 13 -23.15 -6.04 2.69
N PHE A 14 -22.81 -5.74 1.43
CA PHE A 14 -22.50 -4.38 0.97
C PHE A 14 -23.75 -3.49 1.06
N SER A 15 -23.73 -2.52 1.97
CA SER A 15 -24.74 -1.46 2.07
C SER A 15 -24.23 -0.19 1.38
N THR A 16 -25.01 0.34 0.45
CA THR A 16 -24.75 1.56 -0.33
C THR A 16 -25.09 2.81 0.48
N GLY A 17 -24.16 3.28 1.30
CA GLY A 17 -24.23 4.58 1.99
C GLY A 17 -23.31 5.61 1.35
N ARG A 18 -23.83 6.82 1.04
CA ARG A 18 -23.05 7.92 0.44
C ARG A 18 -21.95 8.41 1.41
N PRO A 19 -20.74 8.79 0.94
CA PRO A 19 -19.68 9.29 1.81
C PRO A 19 -20.00 10.71 2.30
N ARG A 20 -20.00 10.92 3.62
CA ARG A 20 -19.95 12.26 4.23
C ARG A 20 -18.49 12.63 4.54
N GLU A 21 -18.14 13.82 4.05
CA GLU A 21 -16.97 14.69 4.22
C GLU A 21 -15.70 14.19 4.94
N ILE A 22 -14.58 14.31 4.22
CA ILE A 22 -13.21 14.00 4.63
C ILE A 22 -12.54 15.31 5.05
N SER A 23 -12.41 15.60 6.35
CA SER A 23 -11.68 16.79 6.82
C SER A 23 -10.74 16.59 8.02
N ALA A 24 -10.66 15.38 8.61
CA ALA A 24 -9.95 15.20 9.89
C ALA A 24 -8.52 14.59 9.82
N TRP A 25 -7.95 14.29 8.64
CA TRP A 25 -6.64 13.59 8.54
C TRP A 25 -5.41 14.51 8.41
N CYS A 26 -5.54 15.80 8.69
CA CYS A 26 -4.53 16.82 8.37
C CYS A 26 -3.50 17.05 9.48
N GLY A 27 -2.66 16.05 9.76
CA GLY A 27 -1.63 16.11 10.81
C GLY A 27 -0.18 15.82 10.42
N TRP A 28 0.17 15.56 9.15
CA TRP A 28 1.57 15.35 8.72
C TRP A 28 1.81 15.86 7.28
N GLY A 29 2.74 16.81 7.10
CA GLY A 29 3.44 17.10 5.83
C GLY A 29 2.61 17.43 4.58
N ARG A 30 1.91 18.58 4.56
CA ARG A 30 0.89 18.98 3.56
C ARG A 30 1.29 19.13 2.07
N ARG A 31 2.54 18.97 1.63
CA ARG A 31 2.91 19.30 0.21
C ARG A 31 3.67 18.24 -0.59
N ALA A 32 4.46 17.38 0.04
CA ALA A 32 5.19 16.33 -0.67
C ALA A 32 4.40 15.01 -0.75
N ALA A 33 3.61 14.69 0.29
CA ALA A 33 2.75 13.51 0.32
C ALA A 33 1.56 13.64 -0.66
N GLU A 34 0.95 14.83 -0.77
CA GLU A 34 -0.20 15.12 -1.64
C GLU A 34 0.08 14.85 -3.13
N ARG A 35 1.29 15.17 -3.61
CA ARG A 35 1.67 15.00 -5.02
C ARG A 35 1.95 13.54 -5.39
N ARG A 36 2.34 12.70 -4.42
CA ARG A 36 2.50 11.25 -4.65
C ARG A 36 1.20 10.46 -4.46
N ARG A 37 0.23 11.01 -3.71
CA ARG A 37 -1.02 10.34 -3.31
C ARG A 37 -1.86 9.79 -4.48
N HIS A 38 -1.72 10.33 -5.69
CA HIS A 38 -2.63 10.02 -6.80
C HIS A 38 -1.95 9.70 -8.14
N ARG A 39 -0.65 9.36 -8.16
CA ARG A 39 0.00 9.00 -9.44
C ARG A 39 -0.47 7.66 -10.00
N ASP A 40 -0.91 6.75 -9.16
CA ASP A 40 -1.22 5.37 -9.53
C ASP A 40 -2.63 4.97 -9.05
N LEU A 41 -3.43 4.41 -9.95
CA LEU A 41 -4.80 3.95 -9.74
C LEU A 41 -4.89 2.83 -8.70
N LEU A 42 -3.92 1.90 -8.65
CA LEU A 42 -3.86 0.84 -7.64
C LEU A 42 -3.69 1.45 -6.24
N MET A 43 -2.78 2.42 -6.11
CA MET A 43 -2.55 3.09 -4.83
C MET A 43 -3.76 3.92 -4.39
N ALA A 44 -4.45 4.59 -5.31
CA ALA A 44 -5.67 5.33 -4.99
C ALA A 44 -6.76 4.38 -4.43
N GLN A 45 -6.95 3.23 -5.06
CA GLN A 45 -7.92 2.24 -4.58
C GLN A 45 -7.49 1.58 -3.27
N LEU A 46 -6.20 1.37 -3.04
CA LEU A 46 -5.70 0.85 -1.76
C LEU A 46 -6.02 1.82 -0.62
N HIS A 47 -5.78 3.12 -0.81
CA HIS A 47 -6.16 4.13 0.18
C HIS A 47 -7.67 4.15 0.44
N LEU A 48 -8.50 3.98 -0.60
CA LEU A 48 -9.94 3.85 -0.41
C LEU A 48 -10.32 2.62 0.42
N ALA A 49 -9.66 1.47 0.20
CA ALA A 49 -9.85 0.27 1.00
C ALA A 49 -9.47 0.52 2.48
N MET A 50 -8.33 1.17 2.72
CA MET A 50 -7.88 1.55 4.08
C MET A 50 -8.88 2.50 4.77
N LEU A 51 -9.44 3.47 4.02
CA LEU A 51 -10.46 4.38 4.55
C LEU A 51 -11.76 3.65 4.92
N LYS A 52 -12.20 2.71 4.07
CA LYS A 52 -13.37 1.86 4.37
C LYS A 52 -13.14 0.99 5.60
N ALA A 53 -11.95 0.41 5.75
CA ALA A 53 -11.58 -0.36 6.93
C ALA A 53 -11.59 0.50 8.20
N HIS A 54 -11.02 1.71 8.15
CA HIS A 54 -11.10 2.66 9.25
C HIS A 54 -12.56 2.99 9.64
N ASN A 55 -13.43 3.23 8.67
CA ASN A 55 -14.84 3.50 8.95
C ASN A 55 -15.55 2.31 9.59
N ALA A 56 -15.22 1.07 9.19
CA ALA A 56 -15.74 -0.13 9.85
C ALA A 56 -15.29 -0.22 11.31
N PHE A 57 -14.03 0.11 11.63
CA PHE A 57 -13.57 0.19 13.02
C PHE A 57 -14.26 1.30 13.81
N ALA A 58 -14.58 2.43 13.16
CA ALA A 58 -15.34 3.51 13.80
C ALA A 58 -16.77 3.07 14.14
N ASP A 59 -17.43 2.35 13.23
CA ASP A 59 -18.77 1.78 13.47
C ASP A 59 -18.75 0.74 14.58
N GLU A 60 -17.71 -0.12 14.62
CA GLU A 60 -17.51 -1.09 15.70
C GLU A 60 -17.24 -0.40 17.05
N ALA A 61 -16.44 0.66 17.08
CA ALA A 61 -16.17 1.42 18.29
C ALA A 61 -17.46 2.05 18.87
N ARG A 62 -18.32 2.61 18.00
CA ARG A 62 -19.65 3.09 18.41
C ARG A 62 -20.54 1.97 18.94
N GLY A 63 -20.57 0.82 18.25
CA GLY A 63 -21.34 -0.34 18.67
C GLY A 63 -20.91 -0.90 20.04
N ARG A 64 -19.64 -0.70 20.42
CA ARG A 64 -19.08 -1.04 21.75
C ARG A 64 -19.27 0.07 22.80
N GLY A 65 -19.93 1.18 22.46
CA GLY A 65 -20.25 2.27 23.39
C GLY A 65 -19.14 3.32 23.58
N ALA A 66 -18.19 3.43 22.65
CA ALA A 66 -17.21 4.53 22.69
C ALA A 66 -17.92 5.90 22.57
N SER A 67 -17.42 6.91 23.29
CA SER A 67 -17.91 8.29 23.13
C SER A 67 -17.53 8.85 21.76
N GLU A 68 -18.32 9.78 21.22
CA GLU A 68 -18.03 10.38 19.91
C GLU A 68 -16.63 11.01 19.83
N GLN A 69 -16.13 11.58 20.92
CA GLN A 69 -14.76 12.12 20.99
C GLN A 69 -13.68 11.01 20.87
N ALA A 70 -13.97 9.78 21.28
CA ALA A 70 -13.02 8.66 21.30
C ALA A 70 -13.13 7.73 20.08
N VAL A 71 -14.20 7.83 19.28
CA VAL A 71 -14.45 6.94 18.12
C VAL A 71 -13.29 6.99 17.13
N PHE A 72 -12.87 8.20 16.74
CA PHE A 72 -11.80 8.36 15.75
C PHE A 72 -10.47 7.80 16.24
N ASP A 73 -10.05 8.16 17.46
CA ASP A 73 -8.78 7.69 18.01
C ASP A 73 -8.74 6.17 18.21
N THR A 74 -9.89 5.58 18.57
CA THR A 74 -10.04 4.13 18.66
C THR A 74 -9.88 3.49 17.29
N ALA A 75 -10.63 3.95 16.28
CA ALA A 75 -10.55 3.42 14.92
C ALA A 75 -9.14 3.60 14.31
N ALA A 76 -8.51 4.74 14.53
CA ALA A 76 -7.15 5.02 14.07
C ALA A 76 -6.10 4.14 14.77
N ARG A 77 -6.29 3.81 16.05
CA ARG A 77 -5.44 2.85 16.77
C ARG A 77 -5.59 1.45 16.19
N GLU A 78 -6.82 0.95 16.04
CA GLU A 78 -7.07 -0.38 15.45
C GLU A 78 -6.47 -0.48 14.04
N MET A 79 -6.73 0.53 13.19
CA MET A 79 -6.19 0.56 11.83
C MET A 79 -4.66 0.52 11.81
N ARG A 80 -3.98 1.27 12.70
CA ARG A 80 -2.51 1.26 12.81
C ARG A 80 -1.99 -0.10 13.25
N TRP A 81 -2.62 -0.73 14.24
CA TRP A 81 -2.22 -2.06 14.71
C TRP A 81 -2.37 -3.12 13.62
N HIS A 82 -3.48 -3.10 12.88
CA HIS A 82 -3.67 -4.00 11.74
C HIS A 82 -2.65 -3.76 10.63
N TYR A 83 -2.32 -2.50 10.32
CA TYR A 83 -1.29 -2.18 9.34
C TYR A 83 0.10 -2.67 9.77
N GLN A 84 0.48 -2.43 11.02
CA GLN A 84 1.74 -2.90 11.60
C GLN A 84 1.81 -4.43 11.63
N TRP A 85 0.70 -5.08 11.99
CA TRP A 85 0.61 -6.53 11.97
C TRP A 85 0.81 -7.08 10.56
N ALA A 86 0.15 -6.51 9.54
CA ALA A 86 0.31 -6.92 8.14
C ALA A 86 1.76 -6.74 7.66
N ILE A 87 2.43 -5.66 8.09
CA ILE A 87 3.86 -5.46 7.79
C ILE A 87 4.71 -6.60 8.35
N LEU A 88 4.57 -6.90 9.65
CA LEU A 88 5.42 -7.87 10.34
C LEU A 88 5.12 -9.32 9.97
N ASN A 89 3.85 -9.64 9.68
CA ASN A 89 3.40 -11.02 9.52
C ASN A 89 3.21 -11.45 8.07
N GLU A 90 3.03 -10.51 7.14
CA GLU A 90 2.80 -10.83 5.72
C GLU A 90 3.86 -10.20 4.83
N PHE A 91 3.99 -8.87 4.86
CA PHE A 91 4.86 -8.15 3.94
C PHE A 91 6.35 -8.50 4.14
N LEU A 92 6.89 -8.31 5.34
CA LEU A 92 8.32 -8.59 5.60
C LEU A 92 8.68 -10.06 5.39
N PRO A 93 7.89 -11.05 5.89
CA PRO A 93 8.18 -12.46 5.62
C PRO A 93 8.17 -12.79 4.12
N SER A 94 7.29 -12.16 3.32
CA SER A 94 7.26 -12.36 1.87
C SER A 94 8.45 -11.70 1.15
N LEU A 95 9.04 -10.66 1.74
CA LEU A 95 10.11 -9.88 1.15
C LEU A 95 11.50 -10.46 1.46
N VAL A 96 11.80 -10.61 2.76
CA VAL A 96 13.13 -11.00 3.25
C VAL A 96 13.18 -12.42 3.80
N GLY A 97 12.04 -13.12 3.80
CA GLY A 97 11.90 -14.45 4.37
C GLY A 97 11.57 -14.42 5.86
N ARG A 98 10.72 -15.38 6.27
CA ARG A 98 10.33 -15.55 7.68
C ARG A 98 11.51 -15.70 8.65
N PRO A 99 12.59 -16.46 8.34
CA PRO A 99 13.71 -16.63 9.27
C PRO A 99 14.37 -15.32 9.69
N LEU A 100 14.59 -14.39 8.75
CA LEU A 100 15.22 -13.11 9.06
C LEU A 100 14.31 -12.21 9.90
N VAL A 101 13.00 -12.23 9.63
CA VAL A 101 12.03 -11.47 10.44
C VAL A 101 12.03 -11.98 11.88
N ASP A 102 11.99 -13.30 12.07
CA ASP A 102 12.00 -13.90 13.40
C ASP A 102 13.32 -13.63 14.14
N GLU A 103 14.47 -13.67 13.46
CA GLU A 103 15.78 -13.28 13.99
C GLU A 103 15.79 -11.83 14.49
N VAL A 104 15.35 -10.87 13.67
CA VAL A 104 15.35 -9.45 14.03
C VAL A 104 14.38 -9.14 15.19
N ILE A 105 13.26 -9.85 15.27
CA ILE A 105 12.31 -9.70 16.39
C ILE A 105 12.91 -10.27 17.68
N ALA A 106 13.59 -11.42 17.61
CA ALA A 106 14.16 -12.08 18.78
C ALA A 106 15.41 -11.35 19.32
N ASP A 107 16.33 -11.01 18.43
CA ASP A 107 17.66 -10.52 18.77
C ASP A 107 17.78 -8.99 18.69
N GLY A 108 16.77 -8.33 18.10
CA GLY A 108 16.75 -6.90 17.83
C GLY A 108 17.59 -6.50 16.61
N PRO A 109 17.52 -5.23 16.19
CA PRO A 109 18.30 -4.75 15.06
C PRO A 109 19.79 -4.70 15.39
N ARG A 110 20.63 -5.25 14.49
CA ARG A 110 22.08 -5.33 14.71
C ARG A 110 22.82 -4.00 14.50
N TRP A 111 22.42 -3.22 13.50
CA TRP A 111 23.14 -2.00 13.08
C TRP A 111 22.34 -0.72 13.28
N PHE A 112 21.01 -0.78 13.20
CA PHE A 112 20.15 0.38 13.34
C PHE A 112 19.53 0.46 14.73
N ARG A 113 20.14 1.25 15.62
CA ARG A 113 19.66 1.51 16.98
C ARG A 113 19.53 3.02 17.18
N PRO A 114 18.41 3.63 16.77
CA PRO A 114 18.19 5.06 16.97
C PRO A 114 18.18 5.35 18.48
N ASP A 115 18.87 6.42 18.89
CA ASP A 115 18.78 6.96 20.24
C ASP A 115 17.66 8.00 20.28
N GLY A 116 16.59 7.72 21.04
CA GLY A 116 15.36 8.52 21.04
C GLY A 116 14.38 8.13 19.93
N ASP A 117 13.93 9.11 19.16
CA ASP A 117 12.86 8.92 18.17
C ASP A 117 13.31 8.09 16.98
N ALA A 118 12.45 7.17 16.54
CA ALA A 118 12.69 6.38 15.34
C ALA A 118 12.73 7.28 14.09
N PHE A 119 13.75 7.11 13.27
CA PHE A 119 13.89 7.75 11.95
C PHE A 119 14.13 6.70 10.87
N ILE A 120 14.05 7.11 9.60
CA ILE A 120 14.37 6.25 8.46
C ILE A 120 15.79 6.61 7.99
N PRO A 121 16.76 5.66 8.00
CA PRO A 121 18.10 5.89 7.47
C PRO A 121 18.09 6.27 5.99
N LEU A 122 19.08 7.07 5.57
CA LEU A 122 19.26 7.43 4.16
C LEU A 122 19.46 6.18 3.31
N GLU A 123 20.29 5.25 3.78
CA GLU A 123 20.58 3.98 3.11
C GLU A 123 19.32 3.13 2.92
N PHE A 124 18.37 3.23 3.85
CA PHE A 124 17.09 2.56 3.70
C PHE A 124 16.19 3.30 2.70
N ALA A 125 16.00 4.61 2.86
CA ALA A 125 15.09 5.39 2.04
C ALA A 125 15.51 5.48 0.56
N ASP A 126 16.81 5.70 0.31
CA ASP A 126 17.34 6.05 -1.01
C ASP A 126 18.07 4.90 -1.71
N ALA A 127 18.41 3.83 -1.00
CA ALA A 127 18.94 2.61 -1.61
C ALA A 127 18.01 1.40 -1.39
N ALA A 128 17.95 0.85 -0.17
CA ALA A 128 17.35 -0.46 0.07
C ALA A 128 15.86 -0.50 -0.30
N TYR A 129 15.06 0.47 0.14
CA TYR A 129 13.61 0.47 -0.05
C TYR A 129 13.16 0.84 -1.47
N ARG A 130 14.12 1.13 -2.38
CA ARG A 130 13.85 1.29 -3.82
C ARG A 130 13.80 -0.04 -4.57
N TYR A 131 14.05 -1.16 -3.89
CA TYR A 131 13.89 -2.51 -4.47
C TYR A 131 12.51 -2.68 -5.14
N GLY A 132 11.46 -2.02 -4.64
CA GLY A 132 10.12 -2.08 -5.22
C GLY A 132 10.06 -1.69 -6.70
N HIS A 133 10.97 -0.84 -7.20
CA HIS A 133 10.98 -0.42 -8.60
C HIS A 133 11.24 -1.58 -9.58
N CYS A 134 12.12 -2.53 -9.23
CA CYS A 134 12.36 -3.69 -10.10
C CYS A 134 11.19 -4.70 -10.09
N GLN A 135 10.37 -4.66 -9.03
CA GLN A 135 9.22 -5.54 -8.84
C GLN A 135 7.95 -5.11 -9.61
N ILE A 136 7.91 -3.87 -10.11
CA ILE A 136 6.78 -3.32 -10.87
C ILE A 136 6.60 -4.05 -12.21
N ARG A 137 5.35 -4.40 -12.54
CA ARG A 137 5.00 -5.10 -13.79
C ARG A 137 4.68 -4.09 -14.91
N GLN A 138 4.80 -4.55 -16.16
CA GLN A 138 4.37 -3.78 -17.33
C GLN A 138 2.84 -3.68 -17.43
N LYS A 139 2.13 -4.75 -17.05
CA LYS A 139 0.68 -4.88 -17.10
C LYS A 139 0.15 -5.52 -15.81
N TYR A 140 -1.07 -5.18 -15.45
CA TYR A 140 -1.77 -5.71 -14.28
C TYR A 140 -3.17 -6.22 -14.66
N GLN A 141 -3.50 -7.42 -14.20
CA GLN A 141 -4.88 -7.89 -14.15
C GLN A 141 -5.58 -7.23 -12.95
N LEU A 142 -6.60 -6.41 -13.19
CA LEU A 142 -7.28 -5.66 -12.12
C LEU A 142 -8.46 -6.42 -11.52
N ASN A 143 -9.21 -7.13 -12.34
CA ASN A 143 -10.39 -7.93 -11.96
C ASN A 143 -10.57 -9.08 -12.94
N ARG A 144 -11.56 -9.95 -12.71
CA ARG A 144 -11.83 -11.11 -13.58
C ARG A 144 -12.65 -10.77 -14.83
N GLU A 145 -13.11 -9.53 -14.98
CA GLU A 145 -14.03 -9.10 -16.05
C GLU A 145 -13.31 -8.45 -17.23
N THR A 146 -12.07 -7.99 -17.06
CA THR A 146 -11.31 -7.23 -18.06
C THR A 146 -9.97 -7.89 -18.35
N ASP A 147 -9.34 -7.56 -19.48
CA ASP A 147 -7.98 -8.02 -19.79
C ASP A 147 -6.92 -7.24 -19.00
N PRO A 148 -5.68 -7.76 -18.85
CA PRO A 148 -4.60 -7.03 -18.20
C PRO A 148 -4.28 -5.71 -18.91
N VAL A 149 -4.26 -4.61 -18.15
CA VAL A 149 -4.01 -3.26 -18.66
C VAL A 149 -2.56 -2.84 -18.41
N PRO A 150 -1.94 -2.02 -19.29
CA PRO A 150 -0.59 -1.52 -19.07
C PRO A 150 -0.50 -0.54 -17.91
N LEU A 151 0.67 -0.47 -17.27
CA LEU A 151 0.93 0.47 -16.17
C LEU A 151 0.71 1.92 -16.62
N PHE A 152 1.23 2.26 -17.80
CA PHE A 152 1.02 3.57 -18.41
C PHE A 152 0.44 3.42 -19.82
N PRO A 153 -0.50 4.30 -20.22
CA PRO A 153 -1.10 5.38 -19.44
C PRO A 153 -2.30 4.94 -18.56
N ASP A 154 -2.64 3.65 -18.55
CA ASP A 154 -3.93 3.17 -18.04
C ASP A 154 -4.04 3.17 -16.51
N LEU A 155 -2.95 2.95 -15.79
CA LEU A 155 -2.96 3.03 -14.32
C LEU A 155 -2.49 4.38 -13.79
N LEU A 156 -2.34 5.39 -14.67
CA LEU A 156 -2.16 6.77 -14.21
C LEU A 156 -3.39 7.20 -13.41
N GLY A 157 -3.14 7.69 -12.19
CA GLY A 157 -4.18 8.25 -11.34
C GLY A 157 -4.60 9.66 -11.76
N PHE A 158 -5.04 10.47 -10.78
CA PHE A 158 -5.63 11.82 -10.97
C PHE A 158 -6.90 11.88 -11.84
N ARG A 159 -7.56 10.74 -12.07
CA ARG A 159 -8.82 10.65 -12.81
C ARG A 159 -9.81 9.79 -12.03
N PRO A 160 -11.13 10.00 -12.20
CA PRO A 160 -12.14 9.07 -11.68
C PRO A 160 -11.84 7.65 -12.15
N VAL A 161 -11.93 6.68 -11.24
CA VAL A 161 -11.71 5.26 -11.55
C VAL A 161 -12.95 4.71 -12.27
N PRO A 162 -12.86 4.28 -13.54
CA PRO A 162 -13.99 3.64 -14.22
C PRO A 162 -14.35 2.33 -13.51
N ARG A 163 -15.63 1.94 -13.51
CA ARG A 163 -16.09 0.69 -12.88
C ARG A 163 -15.31 -0.53 -13.39
N ALA A 164 -15.01 -0.58 -14.68
CA ALA A 164 -14.22 -1.64 -15.32
C ALA A 164 -12.78 -1.75 -14.77
N ARG A 165 -12.26 -0.71 -14.09
CA ARG A 165 -10.92 -0.69 -13.46
C ARG A 165 -10.98 -0.83 -11.94
N THR A 166 -12.11 -1.27 -11.39
CA THR A 166 -12.20 -1.62 -9.97
C THR A 166 -11.26 -2.79 -9.70
N VAL A 167 -10.45 -2.66 -8.66
CA VAL A 167 -9.47 -3.69 -8.27
C VAL A 167 -10.17 -4.78 -7.45
N ASP A 168 -10.04 -6.02 -7.93
CA ASP A 168 -10.24 -7.22 -7.14
C ASP A 168 -8.94 -7.56 -6.40
N TRP A 169 -8.92 -7.26 -5.10
CA TRP A 169 -7.74 -7.46 -4.26
C TRP A 169 -7.33 -8.92 -4.12
N THR A 170 -8.22 -9.89 -4.39
CA THR A 170 -7.87 -11.31 -4.38
C THR A 170 -6.90 -11.70 -5.49
N LEU A 171 -6.77 -10.86 -6.52
CA LEU A 171 -5.78 -11.03 -7.60
C LEU A 171 -4.41 -10.46 -7.23
N LEU A 172 -4.27 -9.70 -6.14
CA LEU A 172 -3.01 -9.07 -5.73
C LEU A 172 -2.52 -9.54 -4.36
N PHE A 173 -3.42 -10.06 -3.52
CA PHE A 173 -3.12 -10.62 -2.20
C PHE A 173 -3.64 -12.05 -2.12
N ASP A 174 -2.81 -12.95 -1.59
CA ASP A 174 -3.23 -14.32 -1.34
C ASP A 174 -4.36 -14.34 -0.32
N THR A 175 -5.52 -14.84 -0.74
CA THR A 175 -6.71 -14.90 0.10
C THR A 175 -7.15 -16.36 0.20
N PRO A 176 -7.38 -16.91 1.42
CA PRO A 176 -7.84 -18.29 1.57
C PRO A 176 -9.09 -18.59 0.74
N GLY A 177 -9.02 -19.63 -0.08
CA GLY A 177 -10.11 -20.04 -0.98
C GLY A 177 -10.18 -19.30 -2.31
N SER A 178 -9.23 -18.41 -2.60
CA SER A 178 -9.03 -17.82 -3.93
C SER A 178 -7.86 -18.49 -4.66
N ASP A 179 -7.81 -18.32 -5.99
CA ASP A 179 -6.63 -18.68 -6.79
C ASP A 179 -5.39 -17.90 -6.32
N ALA A 180 -4.21 -18.41 -6.68
CA ALA A 180 -2.95 -17.75 -6.36
C ALA A 180 -2.90 -16.33 -6.95
N ALA A 181 -2.52 -15.35 -6.13
CA ALA A 181 -2.47 -13.96 -6.54
C ALA A 181 -1.37 -13.72 -7.60
N GLN A 182 -1.59 -12.70 -8.44
CA GLN A 182 -0.62 -12.20 -9.39
C GLN A 182 0.62 -11.69 -8.64
N ARG A 183 1.75 -12.38 -8.81
CA ARG A 183 3.03 -12.02 -8.18
C ARG A 183 3.66 -10.78 -8.78
N ALA A 184 4.47 -10.06 -8.01
CA ALA A 184 5.32 -9.02 -8.54
C ALA A 184 6.45 -9.60 -9.42
N LYS A 185 7.20 -8.74 -10.13
CA LYS A 185 8.46 -9.18 -10.74
C LYS A 185 9.46 -9.61 -9.66
N LYS A 186 10.41 -10.46 -10.04
CA LYS A 186 11.54 -10.82 -9.18
C LYS A 186 12.39 -9.58 -8.88
N ILE A 187 13.08 -9.61 -7.74
CA ILE A 187 14.10 -8.61 -7.44
C ILE A 187 15.31 -8.90 -8.33
N ASP A 188 15.60 -7.99 -9.25
CA ASP A 188 16.73 -8.06 -10.16
C ASP A 188 17.22 -6.66 -10.55
N GLY A 189 18.32 -6.60 -11.31
CA GLY A 189 18.87 -5.33 -11.79
C GLY A 189 18.11 -4.72 -12.99
N ARG A 190 16.86 -5.13 -13.25
CA ARG A 190 16.11 -4.72 -14.45
C ARG A 190 14.79 -4.05 -14.10
N LEU A 191 14.57 -2.88 -14.70
CA LEU A 191 13.27 -2.21 -14.64
C LEU A 191 12.37 -2.67 -15.80
N ALA A 192 11.06 -2.58 -15.58
CA ALA A 192 10.10 -2.73 -16.68
C ALA A 192 10.27 -1.56 -17.68
N PRO A 193 10.15 -1.78 -19.00
CA PRO A 193 10.25 -0.72 -20.01
C PRO A 193 9.43 0.55 -19.73
N PRO A 194 8.19 0.47 -19.20
CA PRO A 194 7.43 1.67 -18.83
C PRO A 194 8.08 2.54 -17.74
N LEU A 195 9.06 2.01 -16.99
CA LEU A 195 9.84 2.76 -15.99
C LEU A 195 11.15 3.30 -16.54
N ILE A 196 11.63 2.79 -17.69
CA ILE A 196 12.75 3.37 -18.43
C ILE A 196 12.28 4.51 -19.33
N HIS A 197 11.04 4.42 -19.82
CA HIS A 197 10.41 5.41 -20.70
C HIS A 197 9.15 5.97 -20.03
N LEU A 198 9.34 6.73 -18.96
CA LEU A 198 8.23 7.33 -18.23
C LEU A 198 7.51 8.36 -19.11
N PRO A 199 6.17 8.37 -19.11
CA PRO A 199 5.40 9.36 -19.87
C PRO A 199 5.59 10.77 -19.27
N VAL A 200 5.42 11.79 -20.11
CA VAL A 200 5.46 13.22 -19.71
C VAL A 200 4.53 13.51 -18.53
N ALA A 201 3.38 12.85 -18.46
CA ALA A 201 2.45 12.94 -17.34
C ALA A 201 3.06 12.60 -15.96
N ILE A 202 4.15 11.81 -15.93
CA ILE A 202 4.90 11.46 -14.72
C ILE A 202 6.13 12.34 -14.57
N THR A 203 6.82 12.66 -15.67
CA THR A 203 8.11 13.34 -15.63
C THR A 203 8.01 14.85 -15.54
N GLY A 204 6.89 15.42 -15.98
CA GLY A 204 6.83 16.81 -16.45
C GLY A 204 7.52 16.95 -17.80
N GLU A 205 7.40 18.13 -18.41
CA GLU A 205 8.29 18.52 -19.51
C GLU A 205 9.71 18.62 -18.95
N THR A 206 10.65 17.94 -19.59
CA THR A 206 12.06 17.95 -19.20
C THR A 206 12.92 18.11 -20.45
N GLU A 207 13.93 18.96 -20.36
CA GLU A 207 14.87 19.21 -21.46
C GLU A 207 15.95 18.12 -21.58
N ILE A 208 16.04 17.24 -20.57
CA ILE A 208 17.03 16.16 -20.49
C ILE A 208 16.29 14.84 -20.70
N ASP A 209 16.47 14.23 -21.87
CA ASP A 209 15.77 13.01 -22.28
C ASP A 209 15.96 11.87 -21.27
N GLU A 210 17.14 11.76 -20.66
CA GLU A 210 17.47 10.74 -19.67
C GLU A 210 16.59 10.82 -18.41
N TYR A 211 15.98 11.98 -18.10
CA TYR A 211 15.09 12.14 -16.95
C TYR A 211 13.71 11.50 -17.16
N HIS A 212 13.43 11.02 -18.37
CA HIS A 212 12.35 10.08 -18.63
C HIS A 212 12.60 8.69 -18.04
N SER A 213 13.82 8.37 -17.59
CA SER A 213 14.14 7.10 -16.94
C SER A 213 14.06 7.18 -15.43
N LEU A 214 13.29 6.27 -14.81
CA LEU A 214 13.27 6.10 -13.37
C LEU A 214 14.65 5.69 -12.83
N ALA A 215 15.41 4.90 -13.59
CA ALA A 215 16.75 4.48 -13.19
C ALA A 215 17.71 5.68 -13.05
N VAL A 216 17.68 6.61 -14.01
CA VAL A 216 18.51 7.83 -13.97
C VAL A 216 18.11 8.68 -12.77
N ARG A 217 16.80 8.84 -12.56
CA ARG A 217 16.27 9.61 -11.43
C ARG A 217 16.59 8.99 -10.08
N ASP A 218 16.66 7.67 -10.00
CA ASP A 218 17.08 6.99 -8.78
C ASP A 218 18.57 7.25 -8.49
N LEU A 219 19.43 7.16 -9.51
CA LEU A 219 20.87 7.43 -9.37
C LEU A 219 21.18 8.87 -8.94
N GLN A 220 20.39 9.85 -9.38
CA GLN A 220 20.59 11.26 -9.00
C GLN A 220 20.13 11.61 -7.59
N ARG A 221 19.33 10.73 -6.96
CA ARG A 221 18.78 10.92 -5.61
C ARG A 221 19.44 10.00 -4.60
N GLY A 222 20.50 9.28 -4.98
CA GLY A 222 21.30 8.46 -4.09
C GLY A 222 22.56 9.18 -3.64
#